data_AF-A0A242DHI9-F1
#
_entry.id   AF-A0A242DHI9-F1
#
_cell.length_a   1.000
_cell.length_b   1.000
_cell.length_c   1.000
_cell.angle_alpha   90.00
_cell.angle_beta   90.00
_cell.angle_gamma   90.00
#
_symmetry.space_group_name_H-M   'P 1'
#
loop_
_entity.id
_entity.type
_entity.pdbx_description
1 polymer ?
#
loop_
_entity_poly.entity_id
_entity_poly.type
_entity_poly.pdbx_seq_one_letter_code
_entity_poly.pdbx_strand_id
1 'polypeptide(L)'
;MNNIDYFNQQLEVELKEMLIHHRKVYERNRLRLEELGVQEYLRKFEVDFEESVTFIKEKNYKAALKILPDKLEDQTFRNQREYCAFCIDVIHKQAIPSFCYGVEMEEANLRATANQYIRIIKEKEGKE
;
A
#
# COMPACT_ATOMS: atom_id res chain seq x y z
N MET A 1 18.32 1.47 21.21
CA MET A 1 17.14 1.76 20.38
C MET A 1 15.93 1.19 21.08
N ASN A 2 14.88 1.99 21.32
CA ASN A 2 13.62 1.54 21.92
C ASN A 2 12.85 0.65 20.92
N ASN A 3 12.03 -0.30 21.38
CA ASN A 3 11.15 -1.11 20.53
C ASN A 3 10.19 -0.28 19.67
N ILE A 4 9.78 0.92 20.13
CA ILE A 4 8.99 1.85 19.32
C ILE A 4 9.82 2.45 18.17
N ASP A 5 11.07 2.83 18.43
CA ASP A 5 11.96 3.33 17.36
C ASP A 5 12.24 2.22 16.35
N TYR A 6 12.51 1.00 16.83
CA TYR A 6 12.69 -0.18 15.99
C TYR A 6 11.45 -0.46 15.15
N PHE A 7 10.26 -0.43 15.76
CA PHE A 7 8.98 -0.60 15.06
C PHE A 7 8.77 0.43 13.94
N ASN A 8 8.94 1.71 14.25
CA ASN A 8 8.80 2.79 13.28
C ASN A 8 9.79 2.61 12.12
N GLN A 9 11.04 2.23 12.43
CA GLN A 9 12.06 1.97 11.42
C GLN A 9 11.69 0.77 10.53
N GLN A 10 11.21 -0.33 11.10
CA GLN A 10 10.81 -1.51 10.32
C GLN A 10 9.64 -1.18 9.38
N LEU A 11 8.62 -0.47 9.87
CA LEU A 11 7.50 -0.04 9.02
C LEU A 11 7.95 0.96 7.95
N GLU A 12 8.90 1.86 8.23
CA GLU A 12 9.41 2.80 7.23
C GLU A 12 10.19 2.08 6.10
N VAL A 13 10.97 1.05 6.45
CA VAL A 13 11.64 0.19 5.47
C VAL A 13 10.60 -0.50 4.59
N GLU A 14 9.58 -1.09 5.20
CA GLU A 14 8.50 -1.77 4.48
C GLU A 14 7.74 -0.80 3.56
N LEU A 15 7.44 0.42 4.03
CA LEU A 15 6.80 1.46 3.22
C LEU A 15 7.61 1.77 1.95
N LYS A 16 8.93 1.91 2.07
CA LYS A 16 9.80 2.21 0.93
C LYS A 16 9.78 1.06 -0.09
N GLU A 17 9.86 -0.18 0.37
CA GLU A 17 9.80 -1.36 -0.48
C GLU A 17 8.44 -1.45 -1.18
N MET A 18 7.35 -1.37 -0.43
CA MET A 18 6.00 -1.46 -0.96
C MET A 18 5.67 -0.36 -1.97
N LEU A 19 6.15 0.88 -1.79
CA LEU A 19 5.97 1.94 -2.78
C LEU A 19 6.71 1.65 -4.10
N ILE A 20 7.85 0.94 -4.06
CA ILE A 20 8.54 0.51 -5.27
C ILE A 20 7.72 -0.56 -6.00
N HIS A 21 7.15 -1.53 -5.26
CA HIS A 21 6.30 -2.56 -5.83
C HIS A 21 5.04 -1.96 -6.48
N HIS A 22 4.36 -1.09 -5.75
CA HIS A 22 3.16 -0.40 -6.22
C HIS A 22 3.42 0.42 -7.50
N ARG A 23 4.56 1.14 -7.57
CA ARG A 23 4.99 1.84 -8.79
C ARG A 23 5.22 0.90 -9.97
N LYS A 24 5.79 -0.29 -9.75
CA LYS A 24 5.97 -1.29 -10.83
C LYS A 24 4.63 -1.77 -11.37
N VAL A 25 3.61 -1.92 -10.52
CA VAL A 25 2.24 -2.26 -10.96
C VAL A 25 1.63 -1.15 -11.79
N TYR A 26 1.79 0.10 -11.37
CA TYR A 26 1.38 1.26 -12.16
C TYR A 26 2.03 1.27 -13.54
N GLU A 27 3.36 1.20 -13.63
CA GLU A 27 4.08 1.29 -14.92
C GLU A 27 3.64 0.19 -15.90
N ARG A 28 3.47 -1.05 -15.41
CA ARG A 28 2.98 -2.16 -16.25
C ARG A 28 1.60 -1.88 -16.84
N ASN A 29 0.70 -1.27 -16.08
CA ASN A 29 -0.65 -0.97 -16.54
C ASN A 29 -0.72 0.32 -17.37
N ARG A 30 0.13 1.31 -17.06
CA ARG A 30 0.30 2.52 -17.86
C ARG A 30 0.73 2.18 -19.28
N LEU A 31 1.72 1.29 -19.45
CA LEU A 31 2.17 0.83 -20.77
C LEU A 31 1.04 0.17 -21.58
N ARG A 32 0.22 -0.67 -20.93
CA ARG A 32 -0.95 -1.30 -21.58
C ARG A 32 -2.00 -0.29 -22.05
N LEU A 33 -2.15 0.83 -21.33
CA LEU A 33 -3.03 1.93 -21.73
C LEU A 33 -2.40 2.80 -22.83
N GLU A 34 -1.08 2.98 -22.78
CA GLU A 34 -0.32 3.76 -23.76
C GLU A 34 -0.38 3.13 -25.15
N GLU A 35 -0.36 1.79 -25.23
CA GLU A 35 -0.57 1.03 -26.47
C GLU A 35 -1.91 1.32 -27.18
N LEU A 36 -2.93 1.79 -26.44
CA LEU A 36 -4.22 2.17 -27.01
C LEU A 36 -4.28 3.62 -27.50
N GLY A 37 -3.26 4.45 -27.21
CA GLY A 37 -3.13 5.81 -27.73
C GLY A 37 -4.12 6.85 -27.20
N VAL A 38 -5.03 6.49 -26.29
CA VAL A 38 -6.05 7.44 -25.76
C VAL A 38 -5.53 8.22 -24.55
N GLN A 39 -4.99 9.41 -24.82
CA GLN A 39 -4.35 10.29 -23.83
C GLN A 39 -5.24 10.67 -22.63
N GLU A 40 -6.56 10.76 -22.82
CA GLU A 40 -7.50 11.05 -21.72
C GLU A 40 -7.40 10.02 -20.59
N TYR A 41 -7.36 8.73 -20.92
CA TYR A 41 -7.33 7.65 -19.93
C TYR A 41 -5.94 7.46 -19.31
N LEU A 42 -4.87 7.83 -20.03
CA LEU A 42 -3.53 7.90 -19.46
C LEU A 42 -3.45 8.94 -18.34
N ARG A 43 -3.96 10.15 -18.57
CA ARG A 43 -3.99 11.21 -17.55
C ARG A 43 -4.87 10.85 -16.36
N LYS A 44 -6.01 10.20 -16.60
CA LYS A 44 -6.88 9.70 -15.51
C LYS A 44 -6.14 8.66 -14.65
N PHE A 45 -5.46 7.72 -15.31
CA PHE A 45 -4.71 6.68 -14.61
C PHE A 45 -3.52 7.21 -13.81
N GLU A 46 -2.86 8.28 -14.27
CA GLU A 46 -1.85 9.03 -13.50
C GLU A 46 -2.44 9.59 -12.20
N VAL A 47 -3.61 10.23 -12.27
CA VAL A 47 -4.31 10.76 -11.09
C VAL A 47 -4.70 9.62 -10.13
N ASP A 48 -5.27 8.53 -10.64
CA ASP A 48 -5.65 7.35 -9.84
C ASP A 48 -4.41 6.77 -9.08
N PHE A 49 -3.25 6.78 -9.72
CA PHE A 49 -2.00 6.35 -9.09
C PHE A 49 -1.52 7.31 -7.99
N GLU A 50 -1.58 8.63 -8.22
CA GLU A 50 -1.22 9.61 -7.19
C GLU A 50 -2.14 9.54 -5.96
N GLU A 51 -3.44 9.34 -6.19
CA GLU A 51 -4.42 9.12 -5.14
C GLU A 51 -4.12 7.84 -4.36
N SER A 52 -3.79 6.75 -5.04
CA SER A 52 -3.43 5.48 -4.41
C SER A 52 -2.13 5.58 -3.59
N VAL A 53 -1.11 6.27 -4.10
CA VAL A 53 0.13 6.57 -3.34
C VAL A 53 -0.18 7.40 -2.09
N THR A 54 -1.08 8.38 -2.22
CA THR A 54 -1.51 9.21 -1.09
C THR A 54 -2.25 8.37 -0.05
N PHE A 55 -3.14 7.48 -0.48
CA PHE A 55 -3.82 6.54 0.42
C PHE A 55 -2.82 5.66 1.19
N ILE A 56 -1.85 5.07 0.50
CA ILE A 56 -0.84 4.20 1.11
C ILE A 56 -0.07 4.94 2.21
N LYS A 57 0.37 6.18 1.94
CA LYS A 57 1.16 6.98 2.90
C LYS A 57 0.33 7.57 4.04
N GLU A 58 -0.81 8.16 3.71
CA GLU A 58 -1.57 8.99 4.64
C GLU A 58 -2.62 8.21 5.42
N LYS A 59 -3.12 7.09 4.88
CA LYS A 59 -4.12 6.25 5.55
C LYS A 59 -3.53 4.93 5.99
N ASN A 60 -3.04 4.11 5.06
CA ASN A 60 -2.63 2.75 5.37
C ASN A 60 -1.41 2.71 6.31
N TYR A 61 -0.34 3.43 5.96
CA TYR A 61 0.87 3.51 6.78
C TYR A 61 0.62 4.13 8.16
N LYS A 62 -0.14 5.24 8.22
CA LYS A 62 -0.49 5.87 9.50
C LYS A 62 -1.37 4.99 10.38
N ALA A 63 -2.25 4.16 9.80
CA ALA A 63 -3.01 3.17 10.56
C ALA A 63 -2.07 2.09 11.10
N ALA A 64 -1.14 1.59 10.29
CA ALA A 64 -0.18 0.58 10.72
C ALA A 64 0.70 1.05 11.88
N LEU A 65 1.15 2.31 11.86
CA LEU A 65 1.94 2.94 12.95
C LEU A 65 1.21 2.98 14.30
N LYS A 66 -0.11 2.88 14.33
CA LYS A 66 -0.89 2.88 15.59
C LYS A 66 -1.02 1.49 16.21
N ILE A 67 -0.81 0.42 15.43
CA ILE A 67 -1.06 -0.96 15.87
C ILE A 67 -0.24 -1.31 17.13
N LEU A 68 1.06 -1.03 17.16
CA LEU A 68 1.87 -1.35 18.33
C LEU A 68 1.51 -0.49 19.56
N PRO A 69 1.44 0.86 19.46
CA PRO A 69 0.95 1.70 20.56
C PRO A 69 -0.39 1.23 21.15
N ASP A 70 -1.40 1.04 20.30
CA ASP A 70 -2.75 0.64 20.73
C ASP A 70 -2.71 -0.72 21.45
N LYS A 71 -1.90 -1.67 20.96
CA LYS A 71 -1.74 -2.98 21.60
C LYS A 71 -0.98 -2.94 22.91
N LEU A 72 -0.12 -1.94 23.13
CA LEU A 72 0.64 -1.81 24.36
C LEU A 72 -0.20 -1.25 25.52
N GLU A 73 -1.19 -0.40 25.22
CA GLU A 73 -2.10 0.17 26.24
C GLU A 73 -2.88 -0.91 27.00
N ASP A 74 -3.21 -2.02 26.33
CA ASP A 74 -3.98 -3.13 26.89
C ASP A 74 -3.15 -4.20 27.60
N GLN A 75 -1.83 -4.03 27.73
CA GLN A 75 -0.93 -5.11 28.17
C GLN A 75 -0.09 -4.75 29.39
N THR A 76 0.12 -5.76 30.25
CA THR A 76 1.05 -5.70 31.38
C THR A 76 2.14 -6.75 31.21
N PHE A 77 3.39 -6.38 31.51
CA PHE A 77 4.56 -7.23 31.29
C PHE A 77 5.28 -7.47 32.61
N ARG A 78 5.70 -8.71 32.87
CA ARG A 78 6.42 -9.07 34.11
C ARG A 78 7.88 -8.66 34.07
N ASN A 79 8.45 -8.53 32.86
CA ASN A 79 9.83 -8.16 32.64
C ASN A 79 10.07 -7.62 31.23
N GLN A 80 11.26 -7.06 31.01
CA GLN A 80 11.66 -6.49 29.73
C GLN A 80 11.70 -7.53 28.59
N ARG A 81 12.02 -8.79 28.87
CA ARG A 81 12.09 -9.84 27.84
C ARG A 81 10.71 -10.16 27.28
N GLU A 82 9.70 -10.22 28.14
CA GLU A 82 8.30 -10.43 27.74
C GLU A 82 7.78 -9.25 26.91
N TYR A 83 8.08 -8.01 27.33
CA TYR A 83 7.77 -6.80 26.57
C TYR A 83 8.41 -6.81 25.17
N CYS A 84 9.71 -7.10 25.07
CA CYS A 84 10.39 -7.14 23.77
C CYS A 84 9.82 -8.23 22.86
N ALA A 85 9.56 -9.43 23.39
CA ALA A 85 8.98 -10.51 22.61
C ALA A 85 7.58 -10.15 22.08
N PHE A 86 6.75 -9.52 22.92
CA PHE A 86 5.44 -9.02 22.50
C PHE A 86 5.55 -7.98 21.39
N CYS A 87 6.43 -6.99 21.54
CA CYS A 87 6.61 -5.96 20.51
C CYS A 87 7.02 -6.59 19.17
N ILE A 88 8.01 -7.48 19.16
CA ILE A 88 8.48 -8.17 17.94
C ILE A 88 7.32 -8.93 17.27
N ASP A 89 6.51 -9.63 18.07
CA ASP A 89 5.34 -10.36 17.55
C ASP A 89 4.30 -9.43 16.93
N VAL A 90 3.95 -8.32 17.58
CA VAL A 90 3.00 -7.35 17.02
C VAL A 90 3.55 -6.73 15.72
N ILE A 91 4.83 -6.38 15.68
CA ILE A 91 5.47 -5.78 14.50
C ILE A 91 5.37 -6.74 13.30
N HIS A 92 5.88 -7.97 13.44
CA HIS A 92 6.06 -8.87 12.32
C HIS A 92 4.82 -9.72 12.00
N LYS A 93 3.92 -9.94 12.95
CA LYS A 93 2.72 -10.77 12.74
C LYS A 93 1.43 -9.98 12.57
N GLN A 94 1.43 -8.67 12.88
CA GLN A 94 0.22 -7.85 12.76
C GLN A 94 0.48 -6.58 11.94
N ALA A 95 1.41 -5.73 12.36
CA ALA A 95 1.56 -4.40 11.77
C ALA A 95 2.07 -4.42 10.32
N ILE A 96 3.18 -5.12 10.08
CA ILE A 96 3.73 -5.30 8.72
C ILE A 96 2.69 -6.01 7.82
N PRO A 97 2.15 -7.19 8.19
CA PRO A 97 1.15 -7.86 7.35
C PRO A 97 -0.09 -7.00 7.04
N SER A 98 -0.61 -6.26 8.03
CA SER A 98 -1.75 -5.36 7.81
C SER A 98 -1.42 -4.27 6.82
N PHE A 99 -0.23 -3.69 6.91
CA PHE A 99 0.24 -2.66 5.97
C PHE A 99 0.38 -3.24 4.56
N CYS A 100 1.09 -4.35 4.39
CA CYS A 100 1.31 -5.00 3.10
C CYS A 100 -0.02 -5.36 2.43
N TYR A 101 -0.97 -5.94 3.18
CA TYR A 101 -2.29 -6.25 2.67
C TYR A 101 -3.03 -5.01 2.13
N GLY A 102 -2.97 -3.89 2.85
CA GLY A 102 -3.55 -2.64 2.37
C GLY A 102 -2.92 -2.14 1.05
N VAL A 103 -1.62 -2.35 0.85
CA VAL A 103 -0.93 -2.02 -0.41
C VAL A 103 -1.35 -2.98 -1.53
N GLU A 104 -1.45 -4.28 -1.25
CA GLU A 104 -1.89 -5.29 -2.22
C GLU A 104 -3.31 -5.00 -2.75
N MET A 105 -4.20 -4.53 -1.86
CA MET A 105 -5.55 -4.09 -2.25
C MET A 105 -5.51 -2.89 -3.19
N GLU A 106 -4.66 -1.90 -2.90
CA GLU A 106 -4.47 -0.74 -3.77
C GLU A 106 -3.86 -1.13 -5.14
N GLU A 107 -2.93 -2.07 -5.17
CA GLU A 107 -2.42 -2.62 -6.43
C GLU A 107 -3.51 -3.35 -7.23
N ALA A 108 -4.37 -4.12 -6.56
CA ALA A 108 -5.50 -4.79 -7.21
C ALA A 108 -6.50 -3.76 -7.78
N ASN A 109 -6.78 -2.69 -7.04
CA ASN A 109 -7.61 -1.57 -7.49
C ASN A 109 -7.04 -0.92 -8.76
N LEU A 110 -5.74 -0.58 -8.79
CA LEU A 110 -5.10 -0.01 -9.98
C LEU A 110 -5.19 -0.93 -11.20
N ARG A 111 -4.99 -2.24 -11.02
CA ARG A 111 -5.14 -3.22 -12.11
C ARG A 111 -6.58 -3.25 -12.62
N ALA A 112 -7.56 -3.20 -11.73
CA ALA A 112 -8.97 -3.17 -12.09
C ALA A 112 -9.34 -1.89 -12.84
N THR A 113 -8.89 -0.72 -12.36
CA THR A 113 -9.10 0.58 -13.01
C THR A 113 -8.52 0.61 -14.42
N ALA A 114 -7.28 0.15 -14.61
CA ALA A 114 -6.68 0.07 -15.95
C ALA A 114 -7.47 -0.83 -16.89
N ASN A 115 -7.92 -2.01 -16.41
CA ASN A 115 -8.76 -2.90 -17.21
C ASN A 115 -10.11 -2.28 -17.57
N GLN A 116 -10.70 -1.51 -16.66
CA GLN A 116 -11.93 -0.76 -16.91
C GLN A 116 -11.72 0.30 -18.01
N TYR A 117 -10.63 1.06 -17.96
CA TYR A 117 -10.30 2.03 -19.00
C TYR A 117 -10.06 1.36 -20.36
N ILE A 118 -9.30 0.26 -20.41
CA ILE A 118 -9.11 -0.53 -21.64
C ILE A 118 -10.45 -0.96 -22.22
N ARG A 119 -11.38 -1.44 -21.38
CA ARG A 119 -12.71 -1.85 -21.82
C ARG A 119 -13.49 -0.68 -22.40
N ILE A 120 -13.50 0.47 -21.73
CA ILE A 120 -14.23 1.66 -22.21
C ILE A 120 -13.67 2.16 -23.55
N ILE A 121 -12.34 2.16 -23.73
CA ILE A 121 -11.71 2.55 -25.00
C ILE A 121 -12.19 1.64 -26.13
N LYS A 122 -12.09 0.31 -25.94
CA LYS A 122 -12.50 -0.68 -26.95
C LYS A 122 -13.99 -0.63 -27.27
N GLU A 123 -14.84 -0.37 -26.28
CA GLU A 123 -16.29 -0.21 -26.48
C GLU A 123 -16.65 1.07 -27.26
N LYS A 124 -15.81 2.11 -27.22
CA LYS A 124 -15.98 3.31 -28.04
C LYS A 124 -15.55 3.05 -29.49
N GLU A 125 -14.42 2.38 -29.70
CA GLU A 125 -13.91 2.03 -31.04
C GLU A 125 -14.84 1.06 -31.79
N GLY A 126 -15.45 0.09 -31.10
CA GLY A 126 -16.37 -0.87 -31.74
C GLY A 126 -17.78 -0.34 -32.02
N LYS A 127 -18.05 0.94 -31.76
CA LYS A 127 -19.34 1.61 -32.03
C LYS A 127 -19.27 2.60 -33.21
N GLU A 128 -18.10 2.76 -33.83
CA GLU A 128 -17.92 3.44 -35.12
C GLU A 128 -18.08 2.47 -36.29
#